data_AF-A0AAV6B297-F1
#
_entry.id   AF-A0AAV6B297-F1
#
_cell.length_a   1.000
_cell.length_b   1.000
_cell.length_c   1.000
_cell.angle_alpha   90.00
_cell.angle_beta   90.00
_cell.angle_gamma   90.00
#
_symmetry.space_group_name_H-M   'P 1'
#
loop_
_entity.id
_entity.type
_entity.pdbx_description
1 polymer ?
#
loop_
_entity_poly.entity_id
_entity_poly.type
_entity_poly.pdbx_seq_one_letter_code
_entity_poly.pdbx_strand_id
1 'polypeptide(L)'
;KLDALAQQLEAQKISFKGWATPGATLLAAALDMARVTCRRAERCVCALRESGETVNPEILIYLNRLSDVLWLMARRAESTSSAGMGTA
;
A
#
# COMPACT_ATOMS: atom_id res chain seq x y z
N LYS A 1 4.16 -13.63 6.60
CA LYS A 1 3.62 -12.69 7.62
C LYS A 1 2.87 -11.51 6.97
N LEU A 2 3.43 -10.84 5.96
CA LEU A 2 2.70 -9.80 5.19
C LEU A 2 1.67 -10.38 4.21
N ASP A 3 1.94 -11.52 3.59
CA ASP A 3 0.98 -12.15 2.65
C ASP A 3 -0.32 -12.55 3.34
N ALA A 4 -0.22 -13.06 4.58
CA ALA A 4 -1.38 -13.37 5.40
C ALA A 4 -2.21 -12.11 5.72
N LEU A 5 -1.56 -10.97 5.96
CA LEU A 5 -2.23 -9.70 6.19
C LEU A 5 -2.89 -9.17 4.90
N ALA A 6 -2.21 -9.30 3.75
CA ALA A 6 -2.79 -8.95 2.46
C ALA A 6 -4.05 -9.79 2.17
N GLN A 7 -3.98 -11.11 2.36
CA GLN A 7 -5.14 -12.01 2.20
C GLN A 7 -6.30 -11.64 3.14
N GLN A 8 -6.00 -11.30 4.40
CA GLN A 8 -7.03 -10.85 5.35
C GLN A 8 -7.72 -9.56 4.91
N LEU A 9 -6.98 -8.63 4.28
CA LEU A 9 -7.52 -7.38 3.76
C LEU A 9 -8.33 -7.60 2.46
N GLU A 10 -7.83 -8.45 1.55
CA GLU A 10 -8.53 -8.82 0.32
C GLU A 10 -9.86 -9.53 0.60
N ALA A 11 -9.88 -10.40 1.63
CA ALA A 11 -11.08 -11.12 2.05
C ALA A 11 -12.23 -10.20 2.48
N GLN A 12 -11.95 -8.93 2.78
CA GLN A 12 -12.97 -7.94 3.17
C GLN A 12 -13.72 -7.34 1.97
N LYS A 13 -13.46 -7.82 0.75
CA LYS A 13 -14.14 -7.39 -0.49
C LYS A 13 -14.13 -5.88 -0.67
N ILE A 14 -12.94 -5.29 -0.53
CA ILE A 14 -12.72 -3.86 -0.74
C ILE A 14 -13.11 -3.53 -2.19
N SER A 15 -14.21 -2.82 -2.37
CA SER A 15 -14.73 -2.44 -3.69
C SER A 15 -14.30 -1.03 -4.01
N PHE A 16 -13.51 -0.85 -5.06
CA PHE A 16 -13.18 0.45 -5.64
C PHE A 16 -13.56 0.43 -7.12
N LYS A 17 -14.19 1.51 -7.61
CA LYS A 17 -14.54 1.64 -9.03
C LYS A 17 -13.62 2.68 -9.66
N GLY A 18 -12.78 2.26 -10.61
CA GLY A 18 -11.89 3.13 -11.37
C GLY A 18 -10.54 3.36 -10.71
N TRP A 19 -9.88 4.47 -11.07
CA TRP A 19 -8.57 4.85 -10.53
C TRP A 19 -8.71 5.33 -9.09
N ALA A 20 -7.95 4.75 -8.17
CA ALA A 20 -7.90 5.22 -6.80
C ALA A 20 -7.25 6.61 -6.74
N THR A 21 -8.03 7.62 -6.34
CA THR A 21 -7.50 8.96 -6.07
C THR A 21 -6.98 8.98 -4.63
N PRO A 22 -5.67 9.19 -4.41
CA PRO A 22 -5.11 9.14 -3.07
C PRO A 22 -5.64 10.28 -2.21
N GLY A 23 -5.86 9.99 -0.92
CA GLY A 23 -6.19 11.01 0.07
C GLY A 23 -7.67 11.37 0.20
N ALA A 24 -8.59 10.50 -0.19
CA ALA A 24 -10.03 10.69 0.07
C ALA A 24 -10.37 10.78 1.58
N THR A 25 -9.49 10.30 2.46
CA THR A 25 -9.59 10.47 3.92
C THR A 25 -8.21 10.75 4.50
N LEU A 26 -8.12 11.37 5.68
CA LEU A 26 -6.83 11.64 6.34
C LEU A 26 -6.04 10.34 6.61
N LEU A 27 -6.74 9.28 7.03
CA LEU A 27 -6.12 7.98 7.26
C LEU A 27 -5.60 7.36 5.96
N ALA A 28 -6.40 7.40 4.88
CA ALA A 28 -5.97 6.90 3.57
C ALA A 28 -4.78 7.70 3.02
N ALA A 29 -4.78 9.04 3.19
CA ALA A 29 -3.68 9.90 2.80
C ALA A 29 -2.37 9.53 3.53
N ALA A 30 -2.43 9.29 4.83
CA ALA A 30 -1.26 8.86 5.62
C ALA A 30 -0.72 7.50 5.15
N LEU A 31 -1.62 6.56 4.86
CA LEU A 31 -1.26 5.23 4.34
C LEU A 31 -0.67 5.30 2.92
N ASP A 32 -1.20 6.17 2.06
CA ASP A 32 -0.65 6.43 0.73
C ASP A 32 0.74 7.08 0.81
N MET A 33 0.96 8.01 1.74
CA MET A 33 2.29 8.59 2.00
C MET A 33 3.30 7.55 2.48
N ALA A 34 2.89 6.65 3.37
CA ALA A 34 3.72 5.52 3.80
C ALA A 34 4.07 4.61 2.61
N ARG A 35 3.10 4.34 1.73
CA ARG A 35 3.31 3.55 0.50
C ARG A 35 4.31 4.22 -0.43
N VAL A 36 4.21 5.52 -0.67
CA VAL A 36 5.18 6.28 -1.50
C VAL A 36 6.59 6.16 -0.92
N THR A 37 6.73 6.23 0.41
CA THR A 37 8.03 6.06 1.08
C THR A 37 8.59 4.65 0.87
N CYS A 38 7.76 3.61 0.96
CA CYS A 38 8.17 2.23 0.68
C CYS A 38 8.62 2.03 -0.78
N ARG A 39 7.87 2.57 -1.75
CA ARG A 39 8.24 2.55 -3.18
C ARG A 39 9.56 3.30 -3.44
N ARG A 40 9.81 4.40 -2.73
CA ARG A 40 11.08 5.13 -2.81
C ARG A 40 12.24 4.28 -2.28
N ALA A 41 12.06 3.64 -1.13
CA ALA A 41 13.06 2.73 -0.57
C ALA A 41 13.35 1.56 -1.52
N GLU A 42 12.32 0.95 -2.13
CA GLU A 42 12.48 -0.13 -3.11
C GLU A 42 13.34 0.30 -4.30
N ARG A 43 13.10 1.50 -4.86
CA ARG A 43 13.93 2.05 -5.94
C ARG A 43 15.38 2.28 -5.52
N CYS A 44 15.62 2.77 -4.30
CA CYS A 44 16.98 2.94 -3.79
C CYS A 44 17.70 1.59 -3.64
N VAL A 45 17.00 0.57 -3.15
CA VAL A 45 17.54 -0.79 -3.01
C VAL A 45 17.79 -1.45 -4.37
N CYS A 46 16.91 -1.24 -5.35
CA CYS A 46 17.13 -1.67 -6.73
C CYS A 46 18.38 -1.02 -7.33
N ALA A 47 18.52 0.30 -7.19
CA ALA A 47 19.69 1.02 -7.70
C ALA A 47 20.99 0.55 -7.04
N LEU A 48 20.97 0.26 -5.73
CA LEU A 48 22.12 -0.31 -5.02
C LEU A 48 22.48 -1.71 -5.54
N ARG A 49 21.48 -2.56 -5.80
CA ARG A 49 21.72 -3.87 -6.42
C ARG A 49 22.29 -3.74 -7.84
N GLU A 50 21.81 -2.77 -8.61
CA GLU A 50 22.27 -2.48 -9.97
C GLU A 50 23.70 -1.92 -10.00
N SER A 51 24.17 -1.27 -8.92
CA SER A 51 25.56 -0.81 -8.80
C SER A 51 26.57 -1.94 -8.52
N GLY A 52 26.11 -3.19 -8.45
CA GLY A 52 26.95 -4.37 -8.20
C GLY A 52 27.14 -4.71 -6.71
N GLU A 53 26.49 -3.97 -5.81
CA GLU A 53 26.53 -4.27 -4.37
C GLU A 53 25.66 -5.49 -4.04
N THR A 54 26.10 -6.29 -3.07
CA THR A 54 25.33 -7.45 -2.63
C THR A 54 24.18 -7.02 -1.75
N VAL A 55 22.96 -7.16 -2.27
CA VAL A 55 21.72 -6.84 -1.57
C VAL A 55 20.94 -8.12 -1.30
N ASN A 56 20.44 -8.27 -0.07
CA ASN A 56 19.55 -9.39 0.25
C ASN A 56 18.25 -9.29 -0.59
N PRO A 57 17.93 -10.29 -1.44
CA PRO A 57 16.76 -10.26 -2.32
C PRO A 57 15.43 -10.18 -1.54
N GLU A 58 15.39 -10.68 -0.30
CA GLU A 58 14.21 -10.62 0.56
C GLU A 58 13.78 -9.19 0.89
N ILE A 59 14.71 -8.23 0.87
CA ILE A 59 14.39 -6.81 1.13
C ILE A 59 13.46 -6.26 0.03
N LEU A 60 13.75 -6.58 -1.24
CA LEU A 60 12.93 -6.14 -2.36
C LEU A 60 11.56 -6.80 -2.34
N ILE A 61 11.48 -8.10 -2.04
CA ILE A 61 10.22 -8.82 -1.89
C ILE A 61 9.39 -8.22 -0.75
N TYR A 62 10.02 -7.92 0.37
CA TYR A 62 9.36 -7.30 1.53
C TYR A 62 8.81 -5.91 1.20
N LEU A 63 9.62 -5.03 0.60
CA LEU A 63 9.19 -3.70 0.19
C LEU A 63 8.08 -3.75 -0.86
N ASN A 64 8.10 -4.78 -1.71
CA ASN A 64 7.03 -5.08 -2.65
C ASN A 64 5.71 -5.33 -1.93
N ARG A 65 5.69 -6.36 -1.06
CA ARG A 65 4.50 -6.78 -0.32
C ARG A 65 3.98 -5.74 0.65
N LEU A 66 4.87 -5.02 1.33
CA LEU A 66 4.48 -3.97 2.26
C LEU A 66 3.69 -2.86 1.54
N SER A 67 4.10 -2.49 0.33
CA SER A 67 3.40 -1.45 -0.44
C SER A 67 1.99 -1.88 -0.89
N ASP A 68 1.77 -3.18 -1.10
CA ASP A 68 0.49 -3.75 -1.50
C ASP A 68 -0.45 -3.74 -0.30
N VAL A 69 0.05 -4.16 0.87
CA VAL A 69 -0.67 -4.08 2.14
C VAL A 69 -1.08 -2.65 2.46
N LEU A 70 -0.15 -1.69 2.36
CA LEU A 70 -0.46 -0.27 2.58
C LEU A 70 -1.52 0.25 1.60
N TRP A 71 -1.49 -0.23 0.35
CA TRP A 71 -2.51 0.12 -0.61
C TRP A 71 -3.89 -0.45 -0.26
N LEU A 72 -3.96 -1.71 0.16
CA LEU A 72 -5.19 -2.35 0.60
C LEU A 72 -5.77 -1.67 1.85
N MET A 73 -4.91 -1.33 2.83
CA MET A 73 -5.34 -0.63 4.05
C MET A 73 -5.94 0.75 3.75
N ALA A 74 -5.33 1.51 2.84
CA ALA A 74 -5.85 2.83 2.47
C ALA A 74 -7.21 2.72 1.78
N ARG A 75 -7.41 1.76 0.87
CA ARG A 75 -8.72 1.53 0.23
C ARG A 75 -9.78 1.02 1.20
N ARG A 76 -9.40 0.24 2.22
CA ARG A 76 -10.29 -0.10 3.33
C ARG A 76 -10.72 1.15 4.12
N ALA A 77 -9.78 2.05 4.43
CA ALA A 77 -10.06 3.28 5.15
C ALA A 77 -11.04 4.20 4.38
N GLU A 78 -10.89 4.26 3.07
CA GLU A 78 -11.81 4.97 2.16
C GLU A 78 -13.21 4.33 2.16
N SER A 79 -13.28 2.99 2.06
CA SER A 79 -14.55 2.23 2.06
C SER A 79 -15.33 2.38 3.37
N THR A 80 -14.63 2.59 4.50
CA THR A 80 -15.28 2.83 5.80
C THR A 80 -15.85 4.24 5.89
N SER A 81 -15.25 5.20 5.18
CA SER A 81 -15.66 6.61 5.24
C SER A 81 -16.77 6.97 4.25
N SER A 82 -16.87 6.26 3.12
CA SER A 82 -18.00 6.43 2.20
C SER A 82 -19.34 5.99 2.79
N ALA A 83 -19.33 5.14 3.82
CA ALA A 83 -20.53 4.82 4.62
C ALA A 83 -21.05 6.03 5.45
N GLY A 84 -20.29 7.12 5.56
CA GLY A 84 -20.66 8.34 6.29
C GLY A 84 -21.10 9.53 5.41
N MET A 85 -20.97 9.44 4.08
CA MET A 85 -21.42 10.49 3.13
C MET A 85 -22.57 9.96 2.28
N GLY A 86 -23.69 9.69 2.96
CA GLY A 86 -24.97 9.30 2.38
C GLY A 86 -26.13 10.09 2.97
N THR A 87 -25.94 11.38 3.28
CA THR A 87 -27.02 12.34 3.55
C THR A 87 -26.55 13.76 3.22
N ALA A 88 -26.98 14.26 2.06
CA ALA A 88 -27.35 15.65 1.79
C ALA A 88 -27.95 15.70 0.39
#